data_AF-A0A091L0C3-F1
#
_entry.id   AF-A0A091L0C3-F1
#
_cell.length_a   1.000
_cell.length_b   1.000
_cell.length_c   1.000
_cell.angle_alpha   90.00
_cell.angle_beta   90.00
_cell.angle_gamma   90.00
#
_symmetry.space_group_name_H-M   'P 1'
#
loop_
_entity.id
_entity.type
_entity.pdbx_description
1 polymer ?
#
loop_
_entity_poly.entity_id
_entity_poly.type
_entity_poly.pdbx_seq_one_letter_code
_entity_poly.pdbx_strand_id
1 'polypeptide(L)' 'MRILWFILIFVSLMGHGDAHGPEDCNHEGGLCRVGNCISGEYLSSYCFEPIILCCKSLSPTPA' A
#
# COMPACT_ATOMS: atom_id res chain seq x y z
N MET A 1 -32.37 -5.47 -21.87
CA MET A 1 -31.29 -6.02 -21.00
C MET A 1 -29.92 -5.36 -21.16
N ARG A 2 -29.76 -4.29 -21.96
CA ARG A 2 -28.46 -3.62 -22.17
C ARG A 2 -28.00 -2.76 -20.98
N ILE A 3 -28.95 -2.17 -20.25
CA ILE A 3 -28.65 -1.27 -19.12
C ILE A 3 -28.02 -2.00 -17.93
N LEU A 4 -28.48 -3.22 -17.65
CA LEU A 4 -28.03 -4.04 -16.52
C LEU A 4 -26.55 -4.41 -16.66
N TRP A 5 -26.12 -4.69 -17.90
CA TRP A 5 -24.73 -4.97 -18.24
C TRP A 5 -23.82 -3.78 -17.97
N PHE A 6 -24.24 -2.57 -18.34
CA PHE A 6 -23.48 -1.36 -18.03
C PHE A 6 -23.31 -1.18 -16.52
N ILE A 7 -24.38 -1.35 -15.74
CA ILE A 7 -24.34 -1.23 -14.28
C ILE A 7 -23.33 -2.22 -13.67
N LEU A 8 -23.33 -3.48 -14.12
CA LEU A 8 -22.36 -4.48 -13.64
C LEU A 8 -20.92 -4.10 -13.97
N ILE A 9 -20.65 -3.60 -15.18
CA ILE A 9 -19.32 -3.12 -15.59
C ILE A 9 -18.86 -1.97 -14.68
N PHE A 10 -19.72 -1.00 -14.40
CA PHE A 10 -19.37 0.13 -13.52
C PHE A 10 -19.11 -0.32 -12.08
N VAL A 11 -19.87 -1.27 -11.55
CA VAL A 11 -19.65 -1.83 -10.20
C VAL A 11 -18.33 -2.59 -10.14
N SER A 12 -17.97 -3.37 -11.16
CA SER A 12 -16.65 -4.03 -11.22
C SER A 12 -15.50 -3.02 -11.30
N LEU A 13 -15.69 -1.91 -12.02
CA LEU A 13 -14.68 -0.85 -12.14
C LEU A 13 -14.52 -0.04 -10.85
N MET A 14 -15.62 0.22 -10.13
CA MET A 14 -15.58 0.88 -8.82
C MET A 14 -15.15 -0.06 -7.70
N GLY A 15 -15.34 -1.36 -7.87
CA GLY A 15 -15.25 -2.36 -6.80
C GLY A 15 -13.84 -2.79 -6.43
N HIS A 16 -12.81 -2.46 -7.20
CA HIS A 16 -11.43 -2.82 -6.88
C HIS A 16 -10.45 -1.75 -7.39
N GLY A 17 -10.45 -0.61 -6.71
CA GLY A 17 -9.15 -0.01 -6.42
C GLY A 17 -8.57 -0.86 -5.30
N ASP A 18 -7.60 -1.72 -5.62
CA ASP A 18 -6.76 -2.38 -4.62
C ASP A 18 -5.83 -1.33 -3.99
N ALA A 19 -6.43 -0.30 -3.42
CA ALA A 19 -5.76 0.65 -2.57
C ALA A 19 -5.67 -0.03 -1.22
N HIS A 20 -4.79 -1.04 -1.12
CA HIS A 20 -4.19 -1.40 0.16
C HIS A 20 -3.62 -0.10 0.71
N GLY A 21 -4.38 0.55 1.59
CA GLY A 21 -4.03 1.82 2.14
C GLY A 21 -2.78 1.70 3.02
N PRO A 22 -2.15 2.83 3.38
CA PRO A 22 -1.00 2.88 4.27
C PRO A 22 -1.26 2.27 5.67
N GLU A 23 -2.49 1.87 5.97
CA GLU A 23 -2.85 1.22 7.23
C GLU A 23 -2.06 -0.06 7.48
N ASP A 24 -1.78 -0.88 6.46
CA ASP A 24 -0.95 -2.09 6.65
C ASP A 24 0.47 -1.72 7.09
N CYS A 25 1.07 -0.68 6.50
CA CYS A 25 2.43 -0.26 6.84
C CYS A 25 2.57 0.18 8.31
N ASN A 26 1.65 1.03 8.78
CA ASN A 26 1.72 1.58 10.13
C ASN A 26 1.38 0.53 11.20
N HIS A 27 0.44 -0.38 10.94
CA HIS A 27 0.12 -1.47 11.87
C HIS A 27 1.28 -2.45 12.04
N GLU A 28 2.10 -2.64 11.00
CA GLU A 28 3.31 -3.46 11.07
C GLU A 28 4.55 -2.72 11.61
N GLY A 29 4.37 -1.52 12.19
CA GLY A 29 5.45 -0.71 12.76
C GLY A 29 6.35 -0.02 11.73
N GLY A 30 5.89 0.11 10.48
CA GLY A 30 6.55 0.86 9.43
C GLY A 30 6.10 2.32 9.36
N LEU A 31 6.85 3.13 8.62
CA LEU A 31 6.55 4.52 8.33
C LEU A 31 6.50 4.75 6.82
N CYS A 32 5.47 5.45 6.35
CA CYS A 32 5.36 5.84 4.94
C CYS A 32 6.30 7.01 4.63
N ARG A 33 7.18 6.86 3.65
CA ARG A 33 8.11 7.91 3.19
C ARG A 33 8.01 8.12 1.69
N VAL A 34 8.12 9.36 1.27
CA VAL A 34 8.12 9.72 -0.15
C VAL A 34 9.54 9.55 -0.71
N GLY A 35 9.67 8.80 -1.81
CA GLY A 35 10.91 8.71 -2.59
C GLY A 35 11.94 7.69 -2.10
N ASN A 36 12.40 7.75 -0.84
CA ASN A 36 13.37 6.77 -0.31
C ASN A 36 13.24 6.55 1.21
N CYS A 37 13.67 5.37 1.67
CA CYS A 37 13.87 5.08 3.09
C CYS A 37 15.16 5.73 3.60
N ILE A 38 15.21 6.02 4.91
CA ILE A 38 16.43 6.57 5.53
C ILE A 38 17.41 5.47 5.95
N SER A 39 18.65 5.84 6.22
CA SER A 39 19.67 4.90 6.70
C SER A 39 19.22 4.23 8.01
N GLY A 40 19.26 2.90 8.06
CA GLY A 40 18.74 2.10 9.19
C GLY A 40 17.31 1.58 8.99
N GLU A 41 16.66 1.95 7.89
CA GLU A 41 15.38 1.39 7.46
C GLU A 41 15.56 0.54 6.19
N TYR A 42 14.61 -0.37 5.94
CA TYR A 42 14.49 -1.13 4.71
C TYR A 42 13.11 -0.95 4.07
N LEU A 43 13.06 -1.06 2.74
CA LEU A 43 11.81 -1.05 1.98
C LEU A 43 11.06 -2.38 2.18
N SER A 44 9.87 -2.32 2.78
CA SER A 44 9.04 -3.50 3.02
C SER A 44 7.91 -3.64 1.99
N SER A 45 7.30 -2.53 1.58
CA SER A 45 6.17 -2.47 0.64
C SER A 45 5.98 -1.02 0.15
N TYR A 46 4.87 -0.71 -0.52
CA TYR A 46 4.46 0.64 -0.88
C TYR A 46 3.18 1.03 -0.13
N CYS A 47 3.16 2.25 0.41
CA CYS A 47 1.94 2.87 0.92
C CYS A 47 1.10 3.47 -0.22
N PHE A 48 1.77 3.85 -1.31
CA PHE A 48 1.16 4.26 -2.56
C PHE A 48 2.15 3.99 -3.69
N GLU A 49 1.87 2.97 -4.48
CA GLU A 49 2.71 2.58 -5.61
C GLU A 49 2.85 3.75 -6.62
N PRO A 50 4.04 4.05 -7.17
CA PRO A 50 5.39 3.65 -6.74
C PRO A 50 6.11 4.72 -5.87
N ILE A 51 5.40 5.77 -5.45
CA ILE A 51 6.01 7.03 -4.97
C ILE A 51 6.18 7.03 -3.44
N ILE A 52 5.25 6.41 -2.72
CA ILE A 52 5.24 6.39 -1.25
C ILE A 52 5.61 4.98 -0.79
N LEU A 53 6.79 4.87 -0.23
CA LEU A 53 7.41 3.64 0.26
C LEU A 53 6.99 3.37 1.70
N CYS A 54 6.77 2.10 2.04
CA CYS A 54 6.68 1.65 3.42
C CYS A 54 8.08 1.26 3.92
N CYS A 55 8.64 2.05 4.83
CA CYS A 55 9.97 1.87 5.39
C CYS A 55 9.87 1.31 6.81
N LYS A 56 10.53 0.19 7.09
CA LYS A 56 10.59 -0.42 8.43
C LYS A 56 11.99 -0.28 9.00
N SER A 57 12.07 -0.05 10.32
CA SER A 57 13.36 -0.06 11.01
C SER A 57 13.96 -1.47 10.99
N LEU A 58 15.26 -1.58 10.76
CA LEU A 58 16.02 -2.79 11.04
C LEU A 58 16.01 -2.99 12.57
N SER A 59 15.03 -3.72 13.09
CA SER A 59 15.07 -4.07 14.52
C SER A 59 16.31 -4.94 14.75
N PRO A 60 17.08 -4.71 15.81
CA PRO A 60 18.13 -5.63 16.17
C PRO A 60 17.45 -6.93 16.60
N THR A 61 17.48 -7.94 15.73
CA THR A 61 17.13 -9.31 16.12
C THR A 61 18.03 -9.69 17.31
N PRO A 62 17.48 -9.99 18.50
CA PRO A 62 18.31 -10.56 19.56
C PRO A 62 18.77 -11.94 19.08
N ALA A 63 20.10 -12.11 19.05
CA ALA A 63 20.78 -13.35 18.68
C ALA A 63 20.42 -14.51 19.63
#